data_AF-A0A0Q9TYX6-F1
#
_entry.id   AF-A0A0Q9TYX6-F1
#
_cell.length_a   1.000
_cell.length_b   1.000
_cell.length_c   1.000
_cell.angle_alpha   90.00
_cell.angle_beta   90.00
_cell.angle_gamma   90.00
#
_symmetry.space_group_name_H-M   'P 1'
#
loop_
_entity.id
_entity.type
_entity.pdbx_description
1 polymer ?
#
loop_
_entity_poly.entity_id
_entity_poly.type
_entity_poly.pdbx_seq_one_letter_code
_entity_poly.pdbx_strand_id
1 'polypeptide(L)'
;MERDADRPGETPDDGSSLAERARAATQQLVADASRVGPLVHRRGVIGRPVSVRAPAPPGASADPVAEVGRWFVPVTAGERLVGFALVDVATSPPRTEGADGREPAARVRRWSTFQRHEGDLESCPPALLWTDPTTITATAMAATGAGEGARTAEPVLTWERTPEHLVWEVTVDGRPVHVAGSSAWPA
;
A
#
# COMPACT_ATOMS: atom_id res chain seq x y z
N MET A 1 -0.71 -48.95 -19.33
CA MET A 1 0.09 -47.74 -19.60
C MET A 1 -0.82 -46.57 -19.32
N GLU A 2 -0.80 -46.12 -18.06
CA GLU A 2 -0.24 -44.80 -17.64
C GLU A 2 -1.34 -43.73 -17.76
N ARG A 3 -2.20 -43.61 -16.74
CA ARG A 3 -2.07 -42.70 -15.57
C ARG A 3 -1.62 -41.28 -15.96
N ASP A 4 -2.62 -40.42 -16.02
CA ASP A 4 -2.62 -39.06 -15.47
C ASP A 4 -1.38 -38.74 -14.63
N ALA A 5 -0.57 -37.80 -15.12
CA ALA A 5 0.46 -37.14 -14.33
C ALA A 5 0.45 -35.65 -14.67
N ASP A 6 -0.04 -34.88 -13.71
CA ASP A 6 0.47 -33.57 -13.32
C ASP A 6 0.74 -32.55 -14.42
N ARG A 7 -0.32 -31.86 -14.84
CA ARG A 7 -0.18 -30.45 -15.21
C ARG A 7 -0.21 -29.67 -13.88
N PRO A 8 0.89 -29.03 -13.45
CA PRO A 8 0.85 -28.24 -12.22
C PRO A 8 -0.18 -27.14 -12.42
N GLY A 9 -1.20 -27.12 -11.57
CA GLY A 9 -2.14 -26.01 -11.51
C GLY A 9 -1.36 -24.75 -11.21
N GLU A 10 -1.34 -23.80 -12.15
CA GLU A 10 -1.01 -22.41 -11.86
C GLU A 10 -2.01 -21.95 -10.78
N THR A 11 -1.57 -22.00 -9.54
CA THR A 11 -2.21 -21.29 -8.43
C THR A 11 -2.29 -19.81 -8.82
N PRO A 12 -3.42 -19.11 -8.55
CA PRO A 12 -3.54 -17.70 -8.85
C PRO A 12 -2.57 -16.90 -7.96
N ASP A 13 -1.39 -16.63 -8.50
CA ASP A 13 -0.30 -15.83 -7.91
C ASP A 13 -0.45 -14.35 -8.26
N ASP A 14 -1.69 -13.93 -8.53
CA ASP A 14 -2.01 -12.61 -9.06
C ASP A 14 -1.66 -11.53 -8.01
N GLY A 15 -1.90 -11.80 -6.72
CA GLY A 15 -1.61 -10.84 -5.65
C GLY A 15 -0.12 -10.59 -5.42
N SER A 16 0.71 -11.64 -5.44
CA SER A 16 2.16 -11.51 -5.20
C SER A 16 2.84 -10.84 -6.39
N SER A 17 2.49 -11.25 -7.60
CA SER A 17 3.06 -10.67 -8.82
C SER A 17 2.71 -9.19 -9.00
N LEU A 18 1.50 -8.76 -8.60
CA LEU A 18 1.11 -7.35 -8.60
C LEU A 18 1.87 -6.54 -7.54
N ALA A 19 2.06 -7.10 -6.35
CA ALA A 19 2.87 -6.47 -5.30
C ALA A 19 4.32 -6.28 -5.77
N GLU A 20 4.92 -7.30 -6.38
CA GLU A 20 6.28 -7.24 -6.92
C GLU A 20 6.42 -6.15 -8.00
N ARG A 21 5.42 -6.00 -8.89
CA ARG A 21 5.41 -4.89 -9.86
C ARG A 21 5.36 -3.53 -9.19
N ALA A 22 4.54 -3.36 -8.15
CA ALA A 22 4.50 -2.11 -7.37
C ALA A 22 5.85 -1.80 -6.71
N ARG A 23 6.49 -2.84 -6.14
CA ARG A 23 7.83 -2.74 -5.55
C ARG A 23 8.88 -2.35 -6.59
N ALA A 24 8.85 -2.97 -7.77
CA ALA A 24 9.78 -2.70 -8.87
C ALA A 24 9.65 -1.26 -9.41
N ALA A 25 8.42 -0.77 -9.58
CA ALA A 25 8.18 0.63 -9.95
C ALA A 25 8.74 1.61 -8.90
N THR A 26 8.62 1.25 -7.61
CA THR A 26 9.19 2.05 -6.51
C THR A 26 10.72 1.98 -6.49
N GLN A 27 11.32 0.83 -6.84
CA GLN A 27 12.78 0.71 -7.00
C GLN A 27 13.31 1.64 -8.08
N GLN A 28 12.64 1.70 -9.23
CA GLN A 28 12.99 2.63 -10.30
C GLN A 28 12.86 4.09 -9.87
N LEU A 29 11.80 4.43 -9.11
CA LEU A 29 11.65 5.76 -8.53
C LEU A 29 12.81 6.13 -7.58
N VAL A 30 13.17 5.23 -6.66
CA VAL A 30 14.23 5.47 -5.66
C VAL A 30 15.62 5.55 -6.30
N ALA A 31 15.83 4.90 -7.45
CA ALA A 31 17.06 5.03 -8.21
C ALA A 31 17.28 6.45 -8.78
N ASP A 32 16.22 7.26 -8.91
CA ASP A 32 16.30 8.65 -9.37
C ASP A 32 16.36 9.64 -8.19
N ALA A 33 17.59 10.01 -7.81
CA ALA A 33 17.84 10.95 -6.71
C ALA A 33 17.16 12.31 -6.87
N SER A 34 16.91 12.75 -8.11
CA SER A 34 16.24 14.05 -8.37
C SER A 34 14.76 14.03 -7.96
N ARG A 35 14.16 12.84 -7.88
CA ARG A 35 12.74 12.67 -7.55
C ARG A 35 12.49 12.37 -6.08
N VAL A 36 13.39 11.64 -5.43
CA VAL A 36 13.21 11.20 -4.03
C VAL A 36 14.13 11.88 -3.02
N GLY A 37 15.15 12.61 -3.50
CA GLY A 37 16.18 13.25 -2.69
C GLY A 37 17.35 12.32 -2.33
N PRO A 38 18.52 12.89 -1.99
CA PRO A 38 19.76 12.12 -1.82
C PRO A 38 19.73 11.09 -0.68
N LEU A 39 19.06 11.39 0.42
CA LEU A 39 18.94 10.44 1.55
C LEU A 39 18.19 9.18 1.12
N VAL A 40 17.02 9.33 0.51
CA VAL A 40 16.18 8.20 0.10
C VAL A 40 16.87 7.40 -0.99
N HIS A 41 17.51 8.07 -1.95
CA HIS A 41 18.28 7.42 -2.99
C HIS A 41 19.42 6.55 -2.43
N ARG A 42 20.16 7.03 -1.42
CA ARG A 42 21.34 6.34 -0.89
C ARG A 42 21.05 5.32 0.21
N ARG A 43 20.00 5.55 1.00
CA ARG A 43 19.71 4.80 2.24
C ARG A 43 18.30 4.24 2.30
N GLY A 44 17.44 4.56 1.35
CA GLY A 44 16.06 4.11 1.31
C GLY A 44 15.98 2.60 1.11
N VAL A 45 15.30 1.92 2.04
CA VAL A 45 14.95 0.51 1.95
C VAL A 45 13.48 0.41 1.59
N ILE A 46 13.19 -0.26 0.48
CA ILE A 46 11.82 -0.44 0.00
C ILE A 46 11.20 -1.59 0.77
N GLY A 47 10.12 -1.29 1.51
CA GLY A 47 9.40 -2.26 2.31
C GLY A 47 8.40 -3.08 1.51
N ARG A 48 7.60 -3.87 2.22
CA ARG A 48 6.58 -4.73 1.61
C ARG A 48 5.41 -3.85 1.11
N PRO A 49 5.00 -3.99 -0.16
CA PRO A 49 3.79 -3.34 -0.67
C PRO A 49 2.55 -3.77 0.10
N VAL A 50 1.66 -2.82 0.36
CA VAL A 50 0.36 -3.02 1.00
C VAL A 50 -0.72 -2.63 0.00
N SER A 51 -1.73 -3.48 -0.17
CA SER A 51 -2.87 -3.16 -1.03
C SER A 51 -3.70 -2.03 -0.42
N VAL A 52 -4.07 -1.06 -1.25
CA VAL A 52 -4.92 0.07 -0.87
C VAL A 52 -6.31 -0.20 -1.43
N ARG A 53 -7.28 -0.40 -0.55
CA ARG A 53 -8.67 -0.55 -0.96
C ARG A 53 -9.18 0.80 -1.49
N ALA A 54 -9.72 0.78 -2.70
CA ALA A 54 -10.45 1.91 -3.23
C ALA A 54 -11.80 2.03 -2.50
N PRO A 55 -12.28 3.24 -2.15
CA PRO A 55 -13.69 3.40 -1.82
C PRO A 55 -14.51 2.97 -3.05
N ALA A 56 -15.44 2.04 -2.87
CA ALA A 56 -16.33 1.63 -3.96
C ALA A 56 -17.14 2.85 -4.44
N PRO A 57 -17.14 3.18 -5.74
CA PRO A 57 -18.03 4.23 -6.23
C PRO A 57 -19.48 3.81 -5.98
N PRO A 58 -20.36 4.73 -5.52
CA PRO A 58 -21.78 4.42 -5.46
C PRO A 58 -22.29 4.10 -6.87
N GLY A 59 -22.86 2.91 -7.06
CA GLY A 59 -23.47 2.49 -8.33
C GLY A 59 -22.51 1.96 -9.39
N ALA A 60 -21.28 1.57 -9.05
CA ALA A 60 -20.38 0.91 -10.00
C ALA A 60 -20.97 -0.44 -10.46
N SER A 61 -21.46 -0.46 -11.70
CA SER A 61 -21.74 -1.68 -12.46
C SER A 61 -20.43 -2.37 -12.81
N ALA A 62 -20.42 -3.71 -12.85
CA ALA A 62 -19.29 -4.55 -13.25
C ALA A 62 -18.99 -4.42 -14.74
N ASP A 63 -18.54 -3.25 -15.18
CA ASP A 63 -17.89 -3.09 -16.48
C ASP A 63 -16.43 -3.51 -16.31
N PRO A 64 -15.89 -4.48 -17.08
CA PRO A 64 -14.50 -4.92 -16.96
C PRO A 64 -13.56 -3.90 -17.61
N VAL A 65 -13.59 -2.67 -17.13
CA VAL A 65 -12.50 -1.71 -17.29
C VAL A 65 -11.34 -2.27 -16.47
N ALA A 66 -10.17 -2.42 -17.08
CA ALA A 66 -8.98 -3.00 -16.46
C ALA A 66 -8.88 -2.60 -14.98
N GLU A 67 -9.11 -3.56 -14.09
CA GLU A 67 -9.16 -3.27 -12.67
C GLU A 67 -7.74 -2.84 -12.27
N VAL A 68 -7.58 -1.65 -11.69
CA VAL A 68 -6.27 -1.14 -11.29
C VAL A 68 -6.11 -1.41 -9.80
N GLY A 69 -5.18 -2.30 -9.46
CA GLY A 69 -4.79 -2.55 -8.08
C GLY A 69 -3.95 -1.37 -7.58
N ARG A 70 -4.33 -0.78 -6.44
CA ARG A 70 -3.58 0.32 -5.83
C ARG A 70 -2.73 -0.20 -4.70
N TRP A 71 -1.50 0.30 -4.63
CA TRP A 71 -0.50 -0.15 -3.67
C TRP A 71 0.18 1.01 -2.98
N PHE A 72 0.33 0.89 -1.67
CA PHE A 72 1.22 1.69 -0.85
C PHE A 72 2.54 0.94 -0.72
N VAL A 73 3.63 1.57 -1.11
CA VAL A 73 4.97 1.00 -1.01
C VAL A 73 5.81 1.87 -0.06
N PRO A 74 6.04 1.42 1.19
CA PRO A 74 6.80 2.19 2.16
C PRO A 74 8.28 2.21 1.80
N VAL A 75 8.94 3.33 2.06
CA VAL A 75 10.39 3.48 1.98
C VAL A 75 10.91 3.93 3.34
N THR A 76 11.81 3.13 3.92
CA THR A 76 12.36 3.37 5.26
C THR A 76 13.84 3.71 5.21
N ALA A 77 14.34 4.36 6.26
CA ALA A 77 15.76 4.47 6.56
C ALA A 77 15.97 4.09 8.03
N GLY A 78 16.53 2.91 8.27
CA GLY A 78 16.46 2.28 9.59
C GLY A 78 15.01 2.02 10.00
N GLU A 79 14.63 2.42 11.22
CA GLU A 79 13.29 2.21 11.78
C GLU A 79 12.28 3.31 11.41
N ARG A 80 12.69 4.28 10.59
CA ARG A 80 11.88 5.47 10.24
C ARG A 80 11.28 5.32 8.85
N LEU A 81 10.01 5.69 8.69
CA LEU A 81 9.35 5.79 7.39
C LEU A 81 9.67 7.15 6.77
N VAL A 82 10.59 7.18 5.81
CA VAL A 82 11.04 8.43 5.17
C VAL A 82 10.12 8.89 4.05
N GLY A 83 9.31 7.97 3.51
CA GLY A 83 8.32 8.27 2.50
C GLY A 83 7.58 7.04 2.03
N PHE A 84 6.71 7.23 1.05
CA PHE A 84 6.00 6.14 0.39
C PHE A 84 5.68 6.50 -1.05
N ALA A 85 5.63 5.47 -1.89
CA ALA A 85 5.06 5.56 -3.23
C ALA A 85 3.64 4.99 -3.22
N LEU A 86 2.73 5.69 -3.90
CA LEU A 86 1.46 5.12 -4.34
C LEU A 86 1.61 4.67 -5.78
N VAL A 87 1.34 3.39 -6.01
CA VAL A 87 1.51 2.75 -7.31
C VAL A 87 0.20 2.13 -7.75
N ASP A 88 -0.22 2.50 -8.95
CA ASP A 88 -1.33 1.89 -9.66
C ASP A 88 -0.76 0.75 -10.51
N VAL A 89 -1.28 -0.47 -10.38
CA VAL A 89 -0.83 -1.66 -11.12
C VAL A 89 -2.01 -2.23 -11.89
N ALA A 90 -1.87 -2.38 -13.20
CA ALA A 90 -2.90 -3.01 -14.02
C ALA A 90 -3.04 -4.50 -13.63
N THR A 91 -4.26 -4.92 -13.25
CA THR A 91 -4.54 -6.32 -12.89
C THR A 91 -4.74 -7.19 -14.13
N SER A 92 -5.20 -6.60 -15.23
CA SER A 92 -5.36 -7.29 -16.51
C SER A 92 -4.13 -7.05 -17.40
N PRO A 93 -3.66 -8.07 -18.13
CA PRO A 93 -2.64 -7.85 -19.16
C PRO A 93 -3.19 -6.88 -20.23
N PRO A 94 -2.34 -6.03 -20.81
CA PRO A 94 -2.78 -5.15 -21.89
C PRO A 94 -3.36 -5.98 -23.03
N ARG A 95 -4.58 -5.66 -23.49
CA ARG A 95 -5.10 -6.24 -24.73
C ARG A 95 -4.21 -5.78 -25.86
N THR A 96 -3.55 -6.73 -26.51
CA THR A 96 -2.67 -6.46 -27.65
C THR A 96 -3.51 -6.11 -28.87
N GLU A 97 -3.98 -4.87 -28.98
CA GLU A 97 -4.49 -4.32 -30.23
C GLU A 97 -3.93 -2.92 -30.46
N GLY A 98 -3.16 -2.77 -31.54
CA GLY A 98 -2.69 -1.48 -32.04
C GLY A 98 -1.36 -1.02 -31.43
N ALA A 99 -0.34 -0.91 -32.27
CA ALA A 99 0.92 -0.29 -31.95
C ALA A 99 0.73 1.21 -31.65
N ASP A 100 1.10 1.64 -30.44
CA ASP A 100 1.70 2.93 -30.06
C ASP A 100 1.22 3.37 -28.67
N GLY A 101 1.95 2.92 -27.65
CA GLY A 101 1.73 3.32 -26.25
C GLY A 101 1.42 2.13 -25.34
N ARG A 102 2.43 1.30 -25.04
CA ARG A 102 2.30 0.31 -23.95
C ARG A 102 2.19 1.09 -22.63
N GLU A 103 0.98 1.19 -22.08
CA GLU A 103 0.79 1.71 -20.74
C GLU A 103 1.61 0.83 -19.75
N PRO A 104 2.43 1.44 -18.87
CA PRO A 104 3.28 0.66 -17.99
C PRO A 104 2.42 -0.19 -17.04
N ALA A 105 2.79 -1.46 -16.88
CA ALA A 105 2.07 -2.39 -16.02
C ALA A 105 1.96 -1.90 -14.55
N ALA A 106 2.88 -1.03 -14.12
CA ALA A 106 2.83 -0.31 -12.86
C ALA A 106 3.22 1.16 -13.06
N ARG A 107 2.42 2.08 -12.51
CA ARG A 107 2.59 3.52 -12.61
C ARG A 107 2.66 4.14 -11.22
N VAL A 108 3.75 4.85 -10.92
CA VAL A 108 3.84 5.67 -9.70
C VAL A 108 2.88 6.84 -9.84
N ARG A 109 1.78 6.79 -9.09
CA ARG A 109 0.77 7.84 -9.01
C ARG A 109 1.25 9.02 -8.19
N ARG A 110 1.92 8.74 -7.07
CA ARG A 110 2.39 9.77 -6.12
C ARG A 110 3.62 9.28 -5.37
N TRP A 111 4.56 10.19 -5.14
CA TRP A 111 5.61 10.07 -4.13
C TRP A 111 5.30 11.06 -3.01
N SER A 112 5.42 10.63 -1.76
CA SER A 112 5.33 11.51 -0.59
C SER A 112 6.48 11.23 0.36
N THR A 113 7.03 12.27 0.98
CA THR A 113 8.08 12.16 1.98
C THR A 113 7.62 12.74 3.31
N PHE A 114 8.08 12.15 4.41
CA PHE A 114 7.89 12.67 5.76
C PHE A 114 9.05 13.55 6.21
N GLN A 115 10.15 13.58 5.45
CA GLN A 115 11.28 14.45 5.72
C GLN A 115 10.85 15.92 5.58
N ARG A 116 11.03 16.72 6.62
CA ARG A 116 10.81 18.17 6.58
C ARG A 116 11.93 18.90 5.85
N HIS A 117 13.15 18.39 5.97
CA HIS A 117 14.36 18.87 5.32
C HIS A 117 15.27 17.67 4.98
N GLU A 118 16.19 17.86 4.04
CA GLU A 118 17.11 16.80 3.62
C GLU A 118 17.92 16.27 4.82
N GLY A 119 17.90 14.95 5.02
CA GLY A 119 18.66 14.31 6.10
C GLY A 119 17.91 14.16 7.42
N ASP A 120 16.74 14.79 7.58
CA ASP A 120 15.97 14.75 8.83
C ASP A 120 15.16 13.45 8.96
N LEU A 121 15.69 12.53 9.76
CA LEU A 121 15.03 11.28 10.13
C LEU A 121 14.22 11.39 11.43
N GLU A 122 14.45 12.42 12.24
CA GLU A 122 13.81 12.55 13.55
C GLU A 122 12.34 12.95 13.41
N SER A 123 12.02 13.78 12.42
CA SER A 123 10.63 14.12 12.08
C SER A 123 9.86 13.01 11.38
N CYS A 124 10.56 12.00 10.85
CA CYS A 124 9.93 10.86 10.20
C CYS A 124 9.26 9.94 11.24
N PRO A 125 8.02 9.47 10.99
CA PRO A 125 7.34 8.57 11.92
C PRO A 125 8.07 7.22 12.01
N PRO A 126 7.99 6.51 13.15
CA PRO A 126 8.37 5.11 13.22
C PRO A 126 7.63 4.29 12.15
N ALA A 127 8.36 3.43 11.43
CA ALA A 127 7.79 2.68 10.32
C ALA A 127 6.68 1.73 10.74
N LEU A 128 6.81 1.11 11.91
CA LEU A 128 5.83 0.15 12.44
C LEU A 128 4.43 0.76 12.60
N LEU A 129 4.31 2.07 12.85
CA LEU A 129 3.01 2.76 12.93
C LEU A 129 2.25 2.79 11.60
N TRP A 130 2.91 2.44 10.49
CA TRP A 130 2.33 2.41 9.15
C TRP A 130 2.40 1.06 8.46
N THR A 131 3.28 0.16 8.92
CA THR A 131 3.58 -1.09 8.20
C THR A 131 3.36 -2.35 9.01
N ASP A 132 3.14 -2.25 10.32
CA ASP A 132 2.93 -3.40 11.19
C ASP A 132 1.46 -3.48 11.65
N PRO A 133 0.69 -4.48 11.17
CA PRO A 133 -0.73 -4.62 11.50
C PRO A 133 -1.00 -4.71 13.00
N THR A 134 -0.10 -5.32 13.78
CA THR A 134 -0.25 -5.44 15.24
C THR A 134 -0.20 -4.07 15.90
N THR A 135 0.79 -3.25 15.55
CA THR A 135 0.95 -1.88 16.04
C THR A 135 -0.21 -0.99 15.63
N ILE A 136 -0.71 -1.13 14.39
CA ILE A 136 -1.87 -0.39 13.88
C ILE A 136 -3.14 -0.74 14.68
N THR A 137 -3.42 -2.03 14.88
CA THR A 137 -4.57 -2.49 15.67
C THR A 137 -4.47 -2.03 17.12
N ALA A 138 -3.29 -2.11 17.74
CA ALA A 138 -3.06 -1.62 19.10
C ALA A 138 -3.35 -0.12 19.21
N THR A 139 -2.97 0.68 18.20
CA THR A 139 -3.26 2.11 18.14
C THR A 139 -4.77 2.38 18.07
N ALA A 140 -5.51 1.62 17.27
CA ALA A 140 -6.97 1.72 17.19
C ALA A 140 -7.67 1.35 18.51
N MET A 141 -7.22 0.26 19.16
CA MET A 141 -7.74 -0.17 20.46
C MET A 141 -7.49 0.88 21.55
N ALA A 142 -6.28 1.45 21.60
CA ALA A 142 -5.94 2.50 22.55
C ALA A 142 -6.82 3.74 22.39
N ALA A 143 -7.11 4.16 21.15
CA ALA A 143 -7.95 5.32 20.88
C ALA A 143 -9.43 5.13 21.25
N THR A 144 -9.90 3.88 21.28
CA THR A 144 -11.29 3.55 21.67
C THR A 144 -11.44 3.18 23.15
N GLY A 145 -10.33 3.05 23.89
CA GLY A 145 -10.34 2.55 25.26
C GLY A 145 -10.73 1.08 25.36
N ALA A 146 -10.57 0.31 24.28
CA ALA A 146 -10.93 -1.09 24.21
C ALA A 146 -9.92 -1.96 24.97
N GLY A 147 -10.41 -2.89 25.79
CA GLY A 147 -9.57 -3.81 26.57
C GLY A 147 -9.04 -4.98 25.76
N GLU A 148 -8.21 -5.83 26.38
CA GLU A 148 -7.55 -6.99 25.76
C GLU A 148 -8.51 -8.02 25.14
N GLY A 149 -9.79 -8.03 25.53
CA GLY A 149 -10.83 -8.91 24.99
C GLY A 149 -11.63 -8.35 23.81
N ALA A 150 -11.29 -7.16 23.32
CA ALA A 150 -12.02 -6.52 22.23
C ALA A 150 -11.89 -7.30 20.92
N ARG A 151 -12.96 -7.32 20.13
CA ARG A 151 -12.96 -7.99 18.82
C ARG A 151 -12.42 -7.04 17.77
N THR A 152 -11.33 -7.43 17.13
CA THR A 152 -10.70 -6.66 16.05
C THR A 152 -10.78 -7.41 14.72
N ALA A 153 -10.91 -6.66 13.63
CA ALA A 153 -10.74 -7.18 12.27
C ALA A 153 -9.34 -6.84 11.74
N GLU A 154 -8.92 -7.50 10.66
CA GLU A 154 -7.67 -7.18 9.97
C GLU A 154 -7.67 -5.71 9.49
N PRO A 155 -6.61 -4.94 9.76
CA PRO A 155 -6.49 -3.57 9.26
C PRO A 155 -6.49 -3.52 7.74
N VAL A 156 -7.28 -2.61 7.17
CA VAL A 156 -7.32 -2.38 5.72
C VAL A 156 -6.84 -0.97 5.42
N LEU A 157 -5.81 -0.83 4.59
CA LEU A 157 -5.36 0.49 4.13
C LEU A 157 -6.35 1.02 3.09
N THR A 158 -6.91 2.20 3.32
CA THR A 158 -7.97 2.81 2.52
C THR A 158 -7.80 4.33 2.47
N TRP A 159 -8.79 5.02 1.91
CA TRP A 159 -8.86 6.46 1.80
C TRP A 159 -9.96 7.02 2.72
N GLU A 160 -9.61 8.00 3.54
CA GLU A 160 -10.60 8.88 4.17
C GLU A 160 -11.20 9.80 3.11
N ARG A 161 -12.52 9.98 3.10
CA ARG A 161 -13.21 10.64 1.97
C ARG A 161 -13.07 12.16 1.95
N THR A 162 -12.69 12.80 3.05
CA THR A 162 -12.60 14.28 3.13
C THR A 162 -11.74 14.72 4.32
N PRO A 163 -10.49 15.18 4.11
CA PRO A 163 -9.69 15.17 2.87
C PRO A 163 -9.21 13.76 2.48
N GLU A 164 -8.82 13.57 1.20
CA GLU A 164 -8.29 12.29 0.69
C GLU A 164 -6.91 11.94 1.31
N HIS A 165 -6.93 11.33 2.49
CA HIS A 165 -5.74 10.85 3.17
C HIS A 165 -5.74 9.32 3.24
N LEU A 166 -4.54 8.73 3.12
CA LEU A 166 -4.36 7.32 3.41
C LEU A 166 -4.53 7.09 4.90
N VAL A 167 -5.40 6.15 5.24
CA VAL A 167 -5.67 5.74 6.61
C VAL A 167 -5.81 4.23 6.66
N TRP A 168 -5.39 3.63 7.75
CA TRP A 168 -5.76 2.27 8.10
C TRP A 168 -7.15 2.29 8.73
N GLU A 169 -8.10 1.56 8.16
CA GLU A 169 -9.38 1.27 8.78
C GLU A 169 -9.25 -0.01 9.60
N VAL A 170 -9.59 0.08 10.89
CA VAL A 170 -9.63 -1.05 11.81
C VAL A 170 -11.01 -1.10 12.43
N THR A 171 -11.66 -2.27 12.41
CA THR A 171 -12.92 -2.45 13.15
C THR A 171 -12.61 -2.92 14.56
N VAL A 172 -13.07 -2.18 15.57
CA VAL A 172 -12.96 -2.52 17.00
C VAL A 172 -14.37 -2.63 17.58
N ASP A 173 -14.75 -3.82 18.07
CA ASP A 173 -16.10 -4.13 18.59
C ASP A 173 -17.24 -3.68 17.65
N GLY A 174 -17.03 -3.84 16.34
CA GLY A 174 -17.99 -3.48 15.30
C GLY A 174 -18.00 -1.98 14.93
N ARG A 175 -17.11 -1.17 15.51
CA ARG A 175 -16.97 0.25 15.18
C ARG A 175 -15.72 0.49 14.34
N PRO A 176 -15.82 1.13 13.17
CA PRO A 176 -14.65 1.46 12.36
C PRO A 176 -13.87 2.63 12.97
N VAL A 177 -12.55 2.51 12.97
CA VAL A 177 -11.58 3.48 13.48
C VAL A 177 -10.54 3.70 12.38
N HIS A 178 -10.30 4.97 12.03
CA HIS A 178 -9.19 5.36 11.17
C HIS A 178 -7.92 5.52 12.00
N VAL A 179 -6.80 5.03 11.48
CA VAL A 179 -5.45 5.16 12.05
C VAL A 179 -4.49 5.71 10.99
N ALA A 180 -3.75 6.75 11.33
CA ALA A 180 -2.68 7.30 10.50
C ALA A 180 -1.46 7.60 11.38
N GLY A 181 -0.45 6.73 11.30
CA GLY A 181 0.72 6.82 12.17
C GLY A 181 0.32 6.68 13.64
N SER A 182 0.61 7.69 14.45
CA SER A 182 0.30 7.73 15.89
C SER A 182 -1.10 8.27 16.21
N SER A 183 -1.88 8.67 15.21
CA SER A 183 -3.19 9.27 15.38
C SER A 183 -4.28 8.27 15.02
N ALA A 184 -5.37 8.25 15.79
CA ALA A 184 -6.54 7.45 15.50
C ALA A 184 -7.83 8.17 15.90
N TRP A 185 -8.90 7.98 15.13
CA TRP A 185 -10.20 8.64 15.31
C TRP A 185 -11.34 7.77 14.72
N PRO A 186 -12.59 7.99 15.14
CA PRO A 186 -13.75 7.29 14.55
C PRO A 186 -13.83 7.54 13.03
N ALA A 187 -14.14 6.50 12.26
CA ALA A 187 -14.28 6.56 10.80
C ALA A 187 -15.59 7.22 10.33
#